data_AF-D4RZ06-F1
#
_entry.id   AF-D4RZ06-F1
#
_cell.length_a   1.000
_cell.length_b   1.000
_cell.length_c   1.000
_cell.angle_alpha   90.00
_cell.angle_beta   90.00
_cell.angle_gamma   90.00
#
_symmetry.space_group_name_H-M   'P 1'
#
loop_
_entity.id
_entity.type
_entity.pdbx_description
1 polymer ?
#
loop_
_entity_poly.entity_id
_entity_poly.type
_entity_poly.pdbx_seq_one_letter_code
_entity_poly.pdbx_strand_id
1 'polypeptide(L)'
;MQNETLESVTQAISYEGYDMTAKVSNGKIVAGIIGIVVILAFVIATIILIRKKQKGNGFGILGGVITYISFNYFAPSLLINLIFVYSPFKKYADSANKVIVSTAAFIIVYTLSTAFLAVLGRMLANKVFAYRLKSFGEGFSFGQGIAYTQAAFTMSSLFQLVSPMIIINRSGLETLVSGAKDQEAATKMLDSAMELIGYKTSAIVMLTIVAVLFVIYQLAITIPMYAAYQKKIHKGYYGMVLGSYIVIEAIQYMAERKVINVIVQLIATAVVVAAITYVCIRIYNKCYKDEERDLDKEKEDKIKKMTTAKKIPRFDNLSNL
;
A
#
# COMPACT_ATOMS: atom_id res chain seq x y z
N MET A 1 39.68 21.87 -51.43
CA MET A 1 40.54 21.39 -50.32
C MET A 1 40.53 22.52 -49.29
N GLN A 2 40.14 22.36 -48.04
CA GLN A 2 40.18 21.19 -47.18
C GLN A 2 39.20 21.41 -46.02
N ASN A 3 38.50 20.34 -45.63
CA ASN A 3 37.63 20.28 -44.46
C ASN A 3 38.39 20.72 -43.21
N GLU A 4 37.98 21.83 -42.58
CA GLU A 4 38.16 21.98 -41.14
C GLU A 4 37.00 21.25 -40.46
N THR A 5 37.33 20.02 -40.10
CA THR A 5 36.64 19.14 -39.19
C THR A 5 36.01 19.90 -38.04
N LEU A 6 34.67 19.91 -38.06
CA LEU A 6 33.83 20.04 -36.88
C LEU A 6 34.08 18.81 -35.99
N GLU A 7 35.24 18.75 -35.33
CA GLU A 7 35.45 17.83 -34.22
C GLU A 7 34.57 18.34 -33.08
N SER A 8 33.33 17.86 -33.04
CA SER A 8 32.61 17.77 -31.78
C SER A 8 33.44 16.87 -30.88
N VAL A 9 34.30 17.48 -30.06
CA VAL A 9 34.92 16.82 -28.91
C VAL A 9 33.78 16.37 -28.02
N THR A 10 33.28 15.18 -28.29
CA THR A 10 32.43 14.44 -27.37
C THR A 10 33.42 14.07 -26.27
N GLN A 11 33.46 14.84 -25.18
CA GLN A 11 34.30 14.49 -24.03
C GLN A 11 34.01 13.03 -23.69
N ALA A 12 35.03 12.17 -23.82
CA ALA A 12 34.90 10.78 -23.48
C ALA A 12 34.51 10.71 -21.99
N ILE A 13 33.34 10.12 -21.72
CA ILE A 13 32.84 9.98 -20.35
C ILE A 13 33.84 9.09 -19.60
N SER A 14 34.40 9.60 -18.50
CA SER A 14 35.29 8.82 -17.64
C SER A 14 34.48 8.01 -16.63
N TYR A 15 34.82 6.74 -16.46
CA TYR A 15 34.20 5.83 -15.49
C TYR A 15 35.12 5.53 -14.30
N GLU A 16 36.19 6.31 -14.14
CA GLU A 16 37.20 6.10 -13.11
C GLU A 16 36.57 6.16 -11.70
N GLY A 17 36.77 5.09 -10.92
CA GLY A 17 36.15 4.92 -9.59
C GLY A 17 34.92 4.00 -9.55
N TYR A 18 34.39 3.57 -10.70
CA TYR A 18 33.27 2.61 -10.76
C TYR A 18 33.73 1.23 -11.25
N ASP A 19 33.29 0.17 -10.56
CA ASP A 19 33.42 -1.20 -11.06
C ASP A 19 32.32 -1.48 -12.08
N MET A 20 32.63 -1.27 -13.37
CA MET A 20 31.70 -1.49 -14.47
C MET A 20 31.28 -2.97 -14.65
N THR A 21 31.99 -3.90 -14.01
CA THR A 21 31.65 -5.32 -14.00
C THR A 21 30.67 -5.70 -12.90
N ALA A 22 30.38 -4.78 -11.97
CA ALA A 22 29.50 -5.02 -10.84
C ALA A 22 28.09 -5.41 -11.31
N LYS A 23 27.56 -6.47 -10.68
CA LYS A 23 26.22 -6.98 -10.95
C LYS A 23 25.35 -6.94 -9.72
N VAL A 24 24.05 -6.80 -9.96
CA VAL A 24 23.07 -6.99 -8.89
C VAL A 24 22.93 -8.48 -8.60
N SER A 25 23.07 -8.86 -7.33
CA SER A 25 22.85 -10.24 -6.89
C SER A 25 21.44 -10.72 -7.27
N ASN A 26 21.35 -11.90 -7.90
CA ASN A 26 20.09 -12.55 -8.25
C ASN A 26 19.15 -12.70 -7.05
N GLY A 27 19.69 -12.87 -5.84
CA GLY A 27 18.89 -12.97 -4.62
C GLY A 27 18.03 -11.71 -4.34
N LYS A 28 18.50 -10.52 -4.74
CA LYS A 28 17.77 -9.25 -4.57
C LYS A 28 16.59 -9.16 -5.53
N ILE A 29 16.83 -9.49 -6.79
CA ILE A 29 15.82 -9.53 -7.85
C ILE A 29 14.72 -10.54 -7.48
N VAL A 30 15.12 -11.76 -7.09
CA VAL A 30 14.20 -12.82 -6.67
C VAL A 30 13.40 -12.39 -5.44
N ALA A 31 14.04 -11.81 -4.42
CA ALA A 31 13.33 -11.33 -3.23
C ALA A 31 12.27 -10.28 -3.57
N GLY A 32 12.56 -9.36 -4.50
CA GLY A 32 11.60 -8.35 -4.93
C GLY A 32 10.43 -8.92 -5.73
N ILE A 33 10.69 -9.88 -6.64
CA ILE A 33 9.63 -10.59 -7.39
C ILE A 33 8.73 -11.38 -6.44
N ILE A 34 9.32 -12.15 -5.51
CA ILE A 34 8.58 -12.87 -4.47
C ILE A 34 7.75 -11.88 -3.66
N GLY A 35 8.30 -10.72 -3.31
CA GLY A 35 7.58 -9.68 -2.58
C GLY A 35 6.29 -9.24 -3.28
N ILE A 36 6.37 -8.93 -4.58
CA ILE A 36 5.19 -8.57 -5.39
C ILE A 36 4.17 -9.72 -5.39
N VAL A 37 4.62 -10.96 -5.60
CA VAL A 37 3.74 -12.15 -5.64
C VAL A 37 3.05 -12.37 -4.29
N VAL A 38 3.76 -12.20 -3.17
CA VAL A 38 3.20 -12.36 -1.82
C VAL A 38 2.11 -11.33 -1.55
N ILE A 39 2.34 -10.06 -1.90
CA ILE A 39 1.33 -9.01 -1.73
C ILE A 39 0.09 -9.32 -2.57
N LEU A 40 0.29 -9.70 -3.84
CA LEU A 40 -0.81 -10.05 -4.74
C LEU A 40 -1.60 -11.27 -4.23
N ALA A 41 -0.91 -12.32 -3.79
CA ALA A 41 -1.54 -13.51 -3.23
C ALA A 41 -2.38 -13.17 -1.99
N PHE A 42 -1.89 -12.30 -1.12
CA PHE A 42 -2.62 -11.83 0.06
C PHE A 42 -3.89 -11.04 -0.31
N VAL A 43 -3.80 -10.15 -1.30
CA VAL A 43 -4.96 -9.41 -1.85
C VAL A 43 -6.00 -10.39 -2.40
N ILE A 44 -5.60 -11.33 -3.25
CA ILE A 44 -6.52 -12.31 -3.84
C ILE A 44 -7.17 -13.19 -2.76
N ALA A 45 -6.38 -13.70 -1.80
CA ALA A 45 -6.90 -14.52 -0.70
C ALA A 45 -7.96 -13.77 0.12
N THR A 46 -7.72 -12.50 0.45
CA THR A 46 -8.69 -11.68 1.19
C THR A 46 -9.96 -11.42 0.37
N ILE A 47 -9.86 -11.15 -0.94
CA ILE A 47 -11.03 -11.02 -1.82
C ILE A 47 -11.90 -12.30 -1.76
N ILE A 48 -11.27 -13.46 -1.92
CA ILE A 48 -11.97 -14.75 -1.95
C ILE A 48 -12.67 -15.01 -0.61
N LEU A 49 -11.96 -14.81 0.51
CA LEU A 49 -12.50 -15.05 1.85
C LEU A 49 -13.73 -14.19 2.13
N ILE A 50 -13.69 -12.90 1.77
CA ILE A 50 -14.76 -11.95 2.10
C ILE A 50 -15.94 -12.08 1.14
N ARG A 51 -15.71 -12.33 -0.15
CA ARG A 51 -16.81 -12.66 -1.08
C ARG A 51 -17.53 -13.94 -0.66
N LYS A 52 -16.78 -14.98 -0.27
CA LYS A 52 -17.37 -16.26 0.13
C LYS A 52 -18.09 -16.18 1.49
N LYS A 53 -17.51 -15.51 2.48
CA LYS A 53 -18.08 -15.48 3.84
C LYS A 53 -19.12 -14.38 4.01
N GLN A 54 -18.80 -13.14 3.63
CA GLN A 54 -19.55 -11.96 4.05
C GLN A 54 -20.40 -11.31 2.94
N LYS A 55 -20.51 -11.93 1.75
CA LYS A 55 -21.25 -11.40 0.58
C LYS A 55 -20.83 -9.97 0.19
N GLY A 56 -19.54 -9.66 0.30
CA GLY A 56 -19.00 -8.35 -0.09
C GLY A 56 -19.25 -7.99 -1.57
N ASN A 57 -19.52 -6.71 -1.85
CA ASN A 57 -19.85 -6.20 -3.18
C ASN A 57 -18.65 -5.47 -3.83
N GLY A 58 -18.42 -5.70 -5.13
CA GLY A 58 -17.41 -4.98 -5.92
C GLY A 58 -17.57 -3.45 -5.94
N PHE A 59 -18.80 -2.94 -5.80
CA PHE A 59 -19.03 -1.49 -5.68
C PHE A 59 -18.41 -0.89 -4.41
N GLY A 60 -18.39 -1.62 -3.30
CA GLY A 60 -17.73 -1.18 -2.07
C GLY A 60 -16.23 -0.99 -2.30
N ILE A 61 -15.61 -1.96 -2.99
CA ILE A 61 -14.19 -1.91 -3.36
C ILE A 61 -13.91 -0.66 -4.20
N LEU A 62 -14.72 -0.37 -5.23
CA LEU A 62 -14.55 0.83 -6.05
C LEU A 62 -14.64 2.13 -5.22
N GLY A 63 -15.60 2.21 -4.30
CA GLY A 63 -15.71 3.36 -3.38
C GLY A 63 -14.46 3.52 -2.51
N GLY A 64 -13.89 2.42 -2.04
CA GLY A 64 -12.64 2.40 -1.27
C GLY A 64 -11.45 2.87 -2.10
N VAL A 65 -11.34 2.43 -3.35
CA VAL A 65 -10.28 2.85 -4.29
C VAL A 65 -10.33 4.36 -4.53
N ILE A 66 -11.51 4.89 -4.87
CA ILE A 66 -11.71 6.32 -5.09
C ILE A 66 -11.35 7.11 -3.83
N THR A 67 -11.78 6.62 -2.66
CA THR A 67 -11.47 7.30 -1.39
C THR A 67 -9.97 7.35 -1.12
N TYR A 68 -9.25 6.25 -1.34
CA TYR A 68 -7.81 6.22 -1.14
C TYR A 68 -7.11 7.20 -2.10
N ILE A 69 -7.43 7.15 -3.39
CA ILE A 69 -6.80 8.03 -4.39
C ILE A 69 -7.06 9.50 -4.04
N SER A 70 -8.29 9.86 -3.68
CA SER A 70 -8.65 11.24 -3.38
C SER A 70 -8.08 11.74 -2.04
N PHE A 71 -8.23 10.96 -0.96
CA PHE A 71 -7.98 11.43 0.41
C PHE A 71 -6.69 10.92 1.05
N ASN A 72 -6.13 9.80 0.57
CA ASN A 72 -4.87 9.27 1.06
C ASN A 72 -3.69 9.63 0.14
N TYR A 73 -3.95 9.92 -1.13
CA TYR A 73 -2.90 10.25 -2.10
C TYR A 73 -2.98 11.70 -2.60
N PHE A 74 -4.04 12.06 -3.31
CA PHE A 74 -4.13 13.35 -4.00
C PHE A 74 -4.25 14.54 -3.06
N ALA A 75 -5.25 14.56 -2.16
CA ALA A 75 -5.49 15.70 -1.27
C ALA A 75 -4.33 15.98 -0.32
N PRO A 76 -3.70 14.98 0.33
CA PRO A 76 -2.50 15.24 1.13
C PRO A 76 -1.36 15.80 0.28
N SER A 77 -1.07 15.20 -0.88
CA SER A 77 0.01 15.67 -1.76
C SER A 77 -0.20 17.13 -2.19
N LEU A 78 -1.43 17.50 -2.56
CA LEU A 78 -1.79 18.87 -2.91
C LEU A 78 -1.63 19.81 -1.72
N LEU A 79 -2.13 19.43 -0.55
CA LEU A 79 -2.07 20.26 0.66
C LEU A 79 -0.62 20.47 1.14
N ILE A 80 0.21 19.43 1.12
CA ILE A 80 1.63 19.51 1.45
C ILE A 80 2.35 20.40 0.44
N ASN A 81 2.13 20.22 -0.87
CA ASN A 81 2.75 21.07 -1.88
C ASN A 81 2.34 22.55 -1.71
N LEU A 82 1.06 22.82 -1.42
CA LEU A 82 0.61 24.19 -1.14
C LEU A 82 1.28 24.77 0.11
N ILE A 83 1.36 24.00 1.19
CA ILE A 83 2.05 24.42 2.41
C ILE A 83 3.51 24.73 2.11
N PHE A 84 4.26 23.87 1.40
CA PHE A 84 5.69 24.11 1.18
C PHE A 84 6.02 25.13 0.10
N VAL A 85 5.18 25.28 -0.93
CA VAL A 85 5.38 26.28 -2.00
C VAL A 85 5.02 27.69 -1.52
N TYR A 86 4.00 27.84 -0.68
CA TYR A 86 3.49 29.15 -0.24
C TYR A 86 3.83 29.51 1.21
N SER A 87 4.46 28.62 1.99
CA SER A 87 4.83 28.92 3.37
C SER A 87 6.08 29.81 3.48
N PRO A 88 6.19 30.62 4.55
CA PRO A 88 7.45 31.22 4.98
C PRO A 88 8.62 30.23 5.12
N PHE A 89 8.40 28.91 5.15
CA PHE A 89 9.46 27.88 5.14
C PHE A 89 10.40 27.96 3.94
N LYS A 90 9.99 28.58 2.81
CA LYS A 90 10.88 28.83 1.67
C LYS A 90 12.11 29.67 2.05
N LYS A 91 12.01 30.56 3.06
CA LYS A 91 13.13 31.36 3.59
C LYS A 91 14.04 30.60 4.57
N TYR A 92 13.66 29.40 5.00
CA TYR A 92 14.39 28.64 6.03
C TYR A 92 15.29 27.53 5.46
N ALA A 93 15.40 27.41 4.13
CA ALA A 93 16.06 26.30 3.43
C ALA A 93 17.60 26.42 3.32
N ASP A 94 18.23 27.57 3.60
CA ASP A 94 19.65 27.85 3.29
C ASP A 94 20.65 27.66 4.46
N SER A 95 20.45 26.76 5.42
CA SER A 95 21.42 26.56 6.52
C SER A 95 21.51 25.13 7.05
N ALA A 96 22.75 24.65 7.24
CA ALA A 96 23.09 23.26 7.60
C ALA A 96 22.50 22.78 8.95
N ASN A 97 22.38 23.63 9.98
CA ASN A 97 21.75 23.27 11.26
C ASN A 97 20.20 23.39 11.24
N LYS A 98 19.61 23.93 10.16
CA LYS A 98 18.14 24.09 10.00
C LYS A 98 17.46 22.93 9.28
N VAL A 99 18.22 22.07 8.59
CA VAL A 99 17.71 20.88 7.87
C VAL A 99 16.95 19.93 8.81
N ILE A 100 17.38 19.83 10.07
CA ILE A 100 16.77 18.91 11.05
C ILE A 100 15.39 19.41 11.53
N VAL A 101 15.27 20.70 11.86
CA VAL A 101 14.00 21.31 12.32
C VAL A 101 12.97 21.39 11.19
N SER A 102 13.41 21.73 9.97
CA SER A 102 12.53 21.72 8.79
C SER A 102 12.08 20.30 8.42
N THR A 103 12.95 19.29 8.58
CA THR A 103 12.60 17.88 8.35
C THR A 103 11.61 17.36 9.41
N ALA A 104 11.80 17.68 10.69
CA ALA A 104 10.88 17.28 11.76
C ALA A 104 9.51 17.95 11.61
N ALA A 105 9.48 19.26 11.32
CA ALA A 105 8.24 19.99 11.05
C ALA A 105 7.53 19.46 9.80
N PHE A 106 8.28 19.11 8.74
CA PHE A 106 7.75 18.45 7.56
C PHE A 106 7.08 17.12 7.92
N ILE A 107 7.77 16.25 8.66
CA ILE A 107 7.23 14.94 9.09
C ILE A 107 5.93 15.13 9.88
N ILE A 108 5.90 16.05 10.84
CA ILE A 108 4.72 16.29 11.69
C ILE A 108 3.54 16.80 10.85
N VAL A 109 3.74 17.85 10.06
CA VAL A 109 2.67 18.45 9.24
C VAL A 109 2.15 17.44 8.23
N TYR A 110 3.05 16.70 7.58
CA TYR A 110 2.69 15.69 6.60
C TYR A 110 1.87 14.56 7.24
N THR A 111 2.37 14.00 8.35
CA THR A 111 1.73 12.89 9.08
C THR A 111 0.34 13.27 9.58
N LEU A 112 0.20 14.46 10.18
CA LEU A 112 -1.10 14.91 10.70
C LEU A 112 -2.09 15.16 9.56
N SER A 113 -1.62 15.75 8.47
CA SER A 113 -2.46 16.09 7.32
C SER A 113 -2.97 14.83 6.61
N THR A 114 -2.08 13.87 6.34
CA THR A 114 -2.45 12.57 5.76
C THR A 114 -3.40 11.80 6.65
N ALA A 115 -3.09 11.67 7.95
CA ALA A 115 -3.94 10.93 8.87
C ALA A 115 -5.34 11.56 8.99
N PHE A 116 -5.41 12.89 9.12
CA PHE A 116 -6.68 13.59 9.19
C PHE A 116 -7.52 13.40 7.91
N LEU A 117 -6.91 13.61 6.74
CA LEU A 117 -7.59 13.48 5.46
C LEU A 117 -8.03 12.03 5.20
N ALA A 118 -7.21 11.04 5.55
CA ALA A 118 -7.54 9.63 5.43
C ALA A 118 -8.78 9.26 6.27
N VAL A 119 -8.83 9.69 7.54
CA VAL A 119 -10.00 9.45 8.40
C VAL A 119 -11.22 10.22 7.91
N LEU A 120 -11.05 11.48 7.53
CA LEU A 120 -12.14 12.31 6.98
C LEU A 120 -12.73 11.68 5.70
N GLY A 121 -11.89 11.25 4.77
CA GLY A 121 -12.29 10.58 3.54
C GLY A 121 -13.12 9.34 3.81
N ARG A 122 -12.68 8.49 4.75
CA ARG A 122 -13.44 7.32 5.20
C ARG A 122 -14.80 7.70 5.81
N MET A 123 -14.86 8.76 6.63
CA MET A 123 -16.12 9.24 7.21
C MET A 123 -17.10 9.77 6.16
N LEU A 124 -16.59 10.54 5.19
CA LEU A 124 -17.37 11.07 4.08
C LEU A 124 -17.88 9.94 3.19
N ALA A 125 -17.02 8.98 2.85
CA ALA A 125 -17.41 7.83 2.05
C ALA A 125 -18.50 6.98 2.73
N ASN A 126 -18.38 6.72 4.04
CA ASN A 126 -19.44 6.03 4.78
C ASN A 126 -20.78 6.76 4.73
N LYS A 127 -20.78 8.11 4.69
CA LYS A 127 -22.01 8.91 4.49
C LYS A 127 -22.53 8.85 3.06
N VAL A 128 -21.65 9.00 2.07
CA VAL A 128 -22.03 9.03 0.65
C VAL A 128 -22.55 7.67 0.20
N PHE A 129 -21.93 6.58 0.65
CA PHE A 129 -22.32 5.22 0.30
C PHE A 129 -23.31 4.58 1.28
N ALA A 130 -23.77 5.33 2.30
CA ALA A 130 -24.68 4.88 3.35
C ALA A 130 -25.83 3.97 2.86
N TYR A 131 -26.48 4.38 1.77
CA TYR A 131 -27.64 3.70 1.19
C TYR A 131 -27.32 2.30 0.63
N ARG A 132 -26.04 1.99 0.38
CA ARG A 132 -25.54 0.69 -0.12
C ARG A 132 -24.70 -0.08 0.90
N LEU A 133 -24.47 0.46 2.09
CA LEU A 133 -23.73 -0.22 3.16
C LEU A 133 -24.72 -0.75 4.20
N LYS A 134 -25.55 -1.73 3.81
CA LYS A 134 -26.59 -2.28 4.69
C LYS A 134 -26.09 -3.46 5.53
N SER A 135 -25.08 -4.18 5.04
CA SER A 135 -24.45 -5.31 5.74
C SER A 135 -22.99 -5.05 6.07
N PHE A 136 -22.45 -5.77 7.07
CA PHE A 136 -21.02 -5.72 7.37
C PHE A 136 -20.14 -6.00 6.15
N GLY A 137 -20.48 -6.99 5.33
CA GLY A 137 -19.67 -7.33 4.15
C GLY A 137 -19.58 -6.22 3.13
N GLU A 138 -20.63 -5.42 2.95
CA GLU A 138 -20.61 -4.23 2.08
C GLU A 138 -19.72 -3.13 2.69
N GLY A 139 -19.86 -2.86 4.00
CA GLY A 139 -18.99 -1.95 4.77
C GLY A 139 -17.52 -2.36 4.74
N PHE A 140 -17.24 -3.65 4.85
CA PHE A 140 -15.88 -4.18 4.86
C PHE A 140 -15.26 -4.19 3.46
N SER A 141 -16.06 -4.38 2.40
CA SER A 141 -15.62 -4.28 1.00
C SER A 141 -15.07 -2.90 0.67
N PHE A 142 -15.58 -1.85 1.33
CA PHE A 142 -15.01 -0.51 1.23
C PHE A 142 -13.57 -0.45 1.78
N GLY A 143 -13.34 -1.03 2.95
CA GLY A 143 -11.99 -1.16 3.51
C GLY A 143 -11.03 -1.94 2.62
N GLN A 144 -11.53 -2.98 1.94
CA GLN A 144 -10.76 -3.73 0.95
C GLN A 144 -10.26 -2.82 -0.19
N GLY A 145 -11.12 -1.95 -0.73
CA GLY A 145 -10.72 -1.01 -1.78
C GLY A 145 -9.57 -0.08 -1.37
N ILE A 146 -9.60 0.42 -0.13
CA ILE A 146 -8.52 1.23 0.44
C ILE A 146 -7.24 0.39 0.56
N ALA A 147 -7.33 -0.79 1.17
CA ALA A 147 -6.19 -1.66 1.41
C ALA A 147 -5.52 -2.14 0.10
N TYR A 148 -6.32 -2.44 -0.93
CA TYR A 148 -5.81 -2.91 -2.22
C TYR A 148 -5.18 -1.80 -3.05
N THR A 149 -5.72 -0.59 -2.97
CA THR A 149 -5.06 0.57 -3.57
C THR A 149 -3.69 0.80 -2.93
N GLN A 150 -3.60 0.74 -1.60
CA GLN A 150 -2.30 0.85 -0.92
C GLN A 150 -1.33 -0.26 -1.35
N ALA A 151 -1.80 -1.51 -1.38
CA ALA A 151 -1.02 -2.65 -1.84
C ALA A 151 -0.50 -2.45 -3.28
N ALA A 152 -1.33 -1.89 -4.17
CA ALA A 152 -0.95 -1.59 -5.54
C ALA A 152 0.15 -0.52 -5.63
N PHE A 153 0.07 0.54 -4.82
CA PHE A 153 1.16 1.52 -4.70
C PHE A 153 2.46 0.87 -4.23
N THR A 154 2.42 0.03 -3.21
CA THR A 154 3.63 -0.64 -2.71
C THR A 154 4.21 -1.64 -3.73
N MET A 155 3.36 -2.40 -4.43
CA MET A 155 3.79 -3.26 -5.53
C MET A 155 4.44 -2.46 -6.66
N SER A 156 3.89 -1.28 -6.98
CA SER A 156 4.50 -0.36 -7.96
C SER A 156 5.88 0.10 -7.51
N SER A 157 6.06 0.47 -6.24
CA SER A 157 7.38 0.84 -5.70
C SER A 157 8.38 -0.32 -5.75
N LEU A 158 7.97 -1.55 -5.40
CA LEU A 158 8.82 -2.73 -5.54
C LEU A 158 9.18 -3.00 -7.00
N PHE A 159 8.23 -2.82 -7.92
CA PHE A 159 8.49 -2.98 -9.35
C PHE A 159 9.50 -1.93 -9.86
N GLN A 160 9.38 -0.67 -9.42
CA GLN A 160 10.32 0.40 -9.73
C GLN A 160 11.71 0.15 -9.13
N LEU A 161 11.81 -0.58 -8.02
CA LEU A 161 13.08 -1.00 -7.43
C LEU A 161 13.73 -2.16 -8.20
N VAL A 162 12.93 -3.18 -8.55
CA VAL A 162 13.43 -4.44 -9.16
C VAL A 162 13.72 -4.29 -10.64
N SER A 163 12.95 -3.49 -11.38
CA SER A 163 13.11 -3.36 -12.83
C SER A 163 14.50 -2.83 -13.23
N PRO A 164 15.03 -1.75 -12.60
CA PRO A 164 16.40 -1.31 -12.86
C PRO A 164 17.45 -2.35 -12.47
N MET A 165 17.23 -3.10 -11.38
CA MET A 165 18.13 -4.18 -10.98
C MET A 165 18.24 -5.29 -12.04
N ILE A 166 17.13 -5.65 -12.69
CA ILE A 166 17.10 -6.60 -13.79
C ILE A 166 17.88 -6.06 -15.00
N ILE A 167 17.68 -4.78 -15.32
CA ILE A 167 18.36 -4.11 -16.45
C ILE A 167 19.87 -4.11 -16.22
N ILE A 168 20.34 -3.69 -15.03
CA ILE A 168 21.77 -3.67 -14.70
C ILE A 168 22.37 -5.08 -14.84
N ASN A 169 21.70 -6.10 -14.32
CA ASN A 169 22.21 -7.46 -14.34
C ASN A 169 22.24 -8.08 -15.76
N ARG A 170 21.30 -7.70 -16.64
CA ARG A 170 21.23 -8.21 -18.02
C ARG A 170 22.10 -7.43 -19.00
N SER A 171 22.09 -6.10 -18.91
CA SER A 171 22.69 -5.21 -19.90
C SER A 171 24.04 -4.64 -19.47
N GLY A 172 24.41 -4.76 -18.19
CA GLY A 172 25.63 -4.17 -17.64
C GLY A 172 25.50 -2.66 -17.40
N LEU A 173 26.45 -2.12 -16.63
CA LEU A 173 26.48 -0.69 -16.29
C LEU A 173 26.84 0.19 -17.49
N GLU A 174 27.67 -0.29 -18.41
CA GLU A 174 28.08 0.45 -19.62
C GLU A 174 26.88 0.81 -20.50
N THR A 175 25.98 -0.15 -20.73
CA THR A 175 24.74 0.07 -21.50
C THR A 175 23.77 1.02 -20.80
N LEU A 176 23.84 1.13 -19.47
CA LEU A 176 22.99 2.05 -18.70
C LEU A 176 23.43 3.51 -18.93
N VAL A 177 24.74 3.76 -19.01
CA VAL A 177 25.32 5.10 -19.17
C VAL A 177 25.58 5.50 -20.62
N SER A 178 25.45 4.58 -21.57
CA SER A 178 25.68 4.87 -23.01
C SER A 178 24.73 5.93 -23.58
N GLY A 179 23.62 6.21 -22.89
CA GLY A 179 22.66 7.28 -23.24
C GLY A 179 22.85 8.60 -22.49
N ALA A 180 23.88 8.72 -21.65
CA ALA A 180 24.15 9.95 -20.91
C ALA A 180 24.65 11.06 -21.85
N LYS A 181 24.11 12.27 -21.69
CA LYS A 181 24.46 13.43 -22.52
C LYS A 181 25.77 14.10 -22.09
N ASP A 182 26.16 13.91 -20.83
CA ASP A 182 27.32 14.51 -20.21
C ASP A 182 27.82 13.65 -19.03
N GLN A 183 28.99 14.02 -18.49
CA GLN A 183 29.62 13.34 -17.35
C GLN A 183 28.75 13.37 -16.09
N GLU A 184 28.02 14.46 -15.84
CA GLU A 184 27.18 14.60 -14.66
C GLU A 184 26.00 13.61 -14.68
N ALA A 185 25.33 13.50 -15.83
CA ALA A 185 24.26 12.54 -16.03
C ALA A 185 24.76 11.10 -15.91
N ALA A 186 25.92 10.78 -16.49
CA ALA A 186 26.55 9.47 -16.36
C ALA A 186 26.86 9.13 -14.90
N THR A 187 27.44 10.08 -14.17
CA THR A 187 27.79 9.92 -12.74
C THR A 187 26.54 9.68 -11.90
N LYS A 188 25.47 10.46 -12.09
CA LYS A 188 24.18 10.26 -11.39
C LYS A 188 23.55 8.90 -11.68
N MET A 189 23.62 8.44 -12.93
CA MET A 189 23.13 7.12 -13.32
C MET A 189 23.94 6.00 -12.65
N LEU A 190 25.28 6.14 -12.58
CA LEU A 190 26.17 5.19 -11.92
C LEU A 190 25.98 5.17 -10.41
N ASP A 191 25.89 6.34 -9.76
CA ASP A 191 25.62 6.43 -8.33
C ASP A 191 24.30 5.73 -7.97
N SER A 192 23.24 5.99 -8.74
CA SER A 192 21.95 5.32 -8.57
C SER A 192 22.07 3.79 -8.77
N ALA A 193 22.84 3.35 -9.76
CA ALA A 193 23.08 1.94 -10.02
C ALA A 193 23.89 1.27 -8.90
N MET A 194 24.90 1.96 -8.37
CA MET A 194 25.72 1.50 -7.25
C MET A 194 24.90 1.42 -5.95
N GLU A 195 23.96 2.34 -5.72
CA GLU A 195 23.00 2.22 -4.61
C GLU A 195 22.13 0.95 -4.74
N LEU A 196 21.66 0.64 -5.94
CA LEU A 196 20.88 -0.59 -6.21
C LEU A 196 21.74 -1.85 -6.03
N ILE A 197 22.99 -1.82 -6.47
CA ILE A 197 23.97 -2.89 -6.27
C ILE A 197 24.29 -3.07 -4.79
N GLY A 198 24.37 -1.99 -4.00
CA GLY A 198 24.58 -2.00 -2.55
C GLY A 198 23.33 -2.36 -1.73
N TYR A 199 22.14 -2.37 -2.35
CA TYR A 199 20.87 -2.52 -1.64
C TYR A 199 20.77 -3.87 -0.91
N LYS A 200 20.37 -3.87 0.37
CA LYS A 200 20.32 -5.12 1.15
C LYS A 200 19.10 -5.96 0.79
N THR A 201 19.29 -7.25 0.50
CA THR A 201 18.18 -8.19 0.24
C THR A 201 17.18 -8.23 1.39
N SER A 202 17.67 -8.18 2.63
CA SER A 202 16.82 -8.15 3.83
C SER A 202 15.89 -6.93 3.88
N ALA A 203 16.32 -5.78 3.35
CA ALA A 203 15.47 -4.59 3.29
C ALA A 203 14.27 -4.79 2.33
N ILE A 204 14.49 -5.46 1.18
CA ILE A 204 13.42 -5.79 0.22
C ILE A 204 12.38 -6.73 0.85
N VAL A 205 12.86 -7.75 1.57
CA VAL A 205 11.98 -8.69 2.30
C VAL A 205 11.20 -7.96 3.38
N MET A 206 11.84 -7.09 4.17
CA MET A 206 11.17 -6.32 5.23
C MET A 206 10.12 -5.36 4.66
N LEU A 207 10.40 -4.68 3.54
CA LEU A 207 9.42 -3.84 2.84
C LEU A 207 8.16 -4.62 2.44
N THR A 208 8.34 -5.85 1.96
CA THR A 208 7.22 -6.75 1.64
C THR A 208 6.38 -7.07 2.87
N ILE A 209 7.01 -7.40 4.00
CA ILE A 209 6.30 -7.73 5.25
C ILE A 209 5.53 -6.50 5.76
N VAL A 210 6.16 -5.32 5.75
CA VAL A 210 5.53 -4.06 6.12
C VAL A 210 4.32 -3.76 5.22
N ALA A 211 4.41 -4.01 3.92
CA ALA A 211 3.29 -3.85 3.00
C ALA A 211 2.08 -4.71 3.39
N VAL A 212 2.31 -5.99 3.70
CA VAL A 212 1.24 -6.91 4.16
C VAL A 212 0.63 -6.44 5.48
N LEU A 213 1.46 -5.99 6.42
CA LEU A 213 0.99 -5.41 7.69
C LEU A 213 0.10 -4.18 7.45
N PHE A 214 0.43 -3.32 6.49
CA PHE A 214 -0.42 -2.19 6.14
C PHE A 214 -1.75 -2.62 5.53
N VAL A 215 -1.78 -3.64 4.67
CA VAL A 215 -3.06 -4.18 4.17
C VAL A 215 -3.93 -4.66 5.33
N ILE A 216 -3.35 -5.44 6.26
CA ILE A 216 -4.05 -5.92 7.46
C ILE A 216 -4.58 -4.75 8.29
N TYR A 217 -3.74 -3.73 8.51
CA TYR A 217 -4.10 -2.53 9.25
C TYR A 217 -5.31 -1.82 8.63
N GLN A 218 -5.25 -1.51 7.32
CA GLN A 218 -6.33 -0.80 6.62
C GLN A 218 -7.67 -1.55 6.68
N LEU A 219 -7.62 -2.88 6.57
CA LEU A 219 -8.78 -3.75 6.76
C LEU A 219 -9.30 -3.68 8.20
N ALA A 220 -8.43 -3.84 9.19
CA ALA A 220 -8.79 -3.83 10.60
C ALA A 220 -9.49 -2.53 11.02
N ILE A 221 -8.91 -1.37 10.70
CA ILE A 221 -9.47 -0.07 11.10
C ILE A 221 -10.82 0.25 10.41
N THR A 222 -11.19 -0.48 9.35
CA THR A 222 -12.50 -0.31 8.72
C THR A 222 -13.64 -0.77 9.64
N ILE A 223 -13.38 -1.76 10.49
CA ILE A 223 -14.37 -2.32 11.43
C ILE A 223 -14.89 -1.25 12.41
N PRO A 224 -14.04 -0.58 13.23
CA PRO A 224 -14.51 0.47 14.12
C PRO A 224 -15.10 1.67 13.37
N MET A 225 -14.56 2.04 12.20
CA MET A 225 -15.10 3.14 11.39
C MET A 225 -16.55 2.88 10.98
N TYR A 226 -16.83 1.65 10.53
CA TYR A 226 -18.16 1.26 10.09
C TYR A 226 -19.12 1.05 11.28
N ALA A 227 -18.64 0.44 12.37
CA ALA A 227 -19.43 0.26 13.59
C ALA A 227 -19.83 1.58 14.23
N ALA A 228 -18.92 2.56 14.28
CA ALA A 228 -19.21 3.89 14.80
C ALA A 228 -20.19 4.64 13.89
N TYR A 229 -20.09 4.44 12.57
CA TYR A 229 -21.03 5.01 11.60
C TYR A 229 -22.45 4.45 11.79
N GLN A 230 -22.58 3.13 11.94
CA GLN A 230 -23.86 2.46 12.24
C GLN A 230 -24.36 2.71 13.67
N LYS A 231 -23.65 3.51 14.48
CA LYS A 231 -23.96 3.77 15.89
C LYS A 231 -23.99 2.51 16.78
N LYS A 232 -23.33 1.42 16.37
CA LYS A 232 -23.15 0.20 17.18
C LYS A 232 -22.11 0.37 18.29
N ILE A 233 -21.22 1.33 18.13
CA ILE A 233 -20.21 1.72 19.14
C ILE A 233 -20.12 3.25 19.25
N HIS A 234 -19.44 3.73 20.30
CA HIS A 234 -19.24 5.16 20.55
C HIS A 234 -18.43 5.86 19.42
N LYS A 235 -18.73 7.12 19.11
CA LYS A 235 -18.01 7.87 18.06
C LYS A 235 -16.54 8.15 18.38
N GLY A 236 -16.14 8.04 19.64
CA GLY A 236 -14.73 8.17 20.07
C GLY A 236 -13.77 7.19 19.37
N TYR A 237 -14.28 6.09 18.81
CA TYR A 237 -13.47 5.18 17.99
C TYR A 237 -12.94 5.81 16.70
N TYR A 238 -13.52 6.93 16.21
CA TYR A 238 -12.90 7.73 15.15
C TYR A 238 -11.57 8.34 15.60
N GLY A 239 -11.51 8.83 16.85
CA GLY A 239 -10.28 9.36 17.44
C GLY A 239 -9.22 8.26 17.65
N MET A 240 -9.64 7.06 18.03
CA MET A 240 -8.74 5.89 18.12
C MET A 240 -8.12 5.57 16.75
N VAL A 241 -8.93 5.52 15.68
CA VAL A 241 -8.44 5.27 14.32
C VAL A 241 -7.52 6.39 13.84
N LEU A 242 -7.87 7.65 14.11
CA LEU A 242 -7.01 8.79 13.79
C LEU A 242 -5.65 8.67 14.50
N GLY A 243 -5.66 8.40 15.81
CA GLY A 243 -4.44 8.23 16.60
C GLY A 243 -3.56 7.09 16.08
N SER A 244 -4.15 5.94 15.75
CA SER A 244 -3.38 4.83 15.18
C SER A 244 -2.81 5.16 13.80
N TYR A 245 -3.53 5.95 13.00
CA TYR A 245 -3.09 6.37 11.68
C TYR A 245 -1.90 7.33 11.78
N ILE A 246 -1.95 8.30 12.71
CA ILE A 246 -0.83 9.20 13.00
C ILE A 246 0.43 8.40 13.38
N VAL A 247 0.30 7.40 14.25
CA VAL A 247 1.44 6.58 14.69
C VAL A 247 2.04 5.79 13.52
N ILE A 248 1.20 5.15 12.70
CA ILE A 248 1.65 4.37 11.54
C ILE A 248 2.35 5.25 10.50
N GLU A 249 1.76 6.38 10.13
CA GLU A 249 2.34 7.32 9.17
C GLU A 249 3.65 7.92 9.72
N ALA A 250 3.71 8.27 11.01
CA ALA A 250 4.94 8.76 11.63
C ALA A 250 6.08 7.74 11.52
N ILE A 251 5.81 6.45 11.81
CA ILE A 251 6.80 5.36 11.67
C ILE A 251 7.29 5.27 10.23
N GLN A 252 6.37 5.33 9.26
CA GLN A 252 6.71 5.26 7.84
C GLN A 252 7.60 6.45 7.42
N TYR A 253 7.21 7.68 7.76
CA TYR A 253 7.99 8.87 7.39
C TYR A 253 9.35 8.93 8.07
N MET A 254 9.45 8.51 9.33
CA MET A 254 10.74 8.41 10.02
C MET A 254 11.66 7.39 9.32
N ALA A 255 11.12 6.29 8.80
CA ALA A 255 11.91 5.30 8.07
C ALA A 255 12.33 5.81 6.68
N GLU A 256 11.43 6.44 5.93
CA GLU A 256 11.73 7.04 4.62
C GLU A 256 12.83 8.11 4.70
N ARG A 257 12.84 8.90 5.79
CA ARG A 257 13.86 9.91 6.07
C ARG A 257 15.13 9.34 6.74
N LYS A 258 15.27 8.01 6.83
CA LYS A 258 16.40 7.30 7.45
C LYS A 258 16.64 7.67 8.92
N VAL A 259 15.64 8.21 9.63
CA VAL A 259 15.69 8.53 11.07
C VAL A 259 15.70 7.25 11.90
N ILE A 260 14.89 6.26 11.48
CA ILE A 260 14.91 4.91 12.03
C ILE A 260 15.30 3.91 10.95
N ASN A 261 15.91 2.80 11.35
CA ASN A 261 16.25 1.74 10.42
C ASN A 261 15.02 0.86 10.10
N VAL A 262 15.13 0.05 9.04
CA VAL A 262 14.05 -0.81 8.54
C VAL A 262 13.61 -1.87 9.56
N ILE A 263 14.52 -2.34 10.44
CA ILE A 263 14.18 -3.31 11.48
C ILE A 263 13.26 -2.68 12.53
N VAL A 264 13.62 -1.48 12.99
CA VAL A 264 12.82 -0.70 13.95
C VAL A 264 11.46 -0.36 13.34
N GLN A 265 11.42 0.04 12.07
CA GLN A 265 10.16 0.27 11.34
C GLN A 265 9.28 -0.99 11.37
N LEU A 266 9.83 -2.15 10.99
CA LEU A 266 9.09 -3.41 10.97
C LEU A 266 8.51 -3.76 12.34
N ILE A 267 9.32 -3.72 13.40
CA ILE A 267 8.89 -4.09 14.75
C ILE A 267 7.81 -3.13 15.25
N ALA A 268 8.02 -1.82 15.10
CA ALA A 268 7.06 -0.82 15.52
C ALA A 268 5.72 -0.95 14.77
N THR A 269 5.77 -1.10 13.45
CA THR A 269 4.57 -1.35 12.63
C THR A 269 3.87 -2.63 13.07
N ALA A 270 4.59 -3.74 13.24
CA ALA A 270 4.00 -5.01 13.64
C ALA A 270 3.28 -4.93 15.00
N VAL A 271 3.89 -4.27 15.99
CA VAL A 271 3.28 -4.08 17.32
C VAL A 271 2.00 -3.25 17.23
N VAL A 272 2.03 -2.12 16.50
CA VAL A 272 0.86 -1.25 16.34
C VAL A 272 -0.26 -1.98 15.59
N VAL A 273 0.06 -2.67 14.49
CA VAL A 273 -0.92 -3.43 13.72
C VAL A 273 -1.52 -4.55 14.56
N ALA A 274 -0.73 -5.29 15.34
CA ALA A 274 -1.23 -6.33 16.22
C ALA A 274 -2.19 -5.77 17.29
N ALA A 275 -1.81 -4.67 17.95
CA ALA A 275 -2.63 -4.03 18.98
C ALA A 275 -3.97 -3.54 18.41
N ILE A 276 -3.95 -2.86 17.26
CA ILE A 276 -5.17 -2.37 16.61
C ILE A 276 -6.03 -3.52 16.11
N THR A 277 -5.42 -4.53 15.48
CA THR A 277 -6.15 -5.71 15.00
C THR A 277 -6.86 -6.42 16.14
N TYR A 278 -6.21 -6.58 17.30
CA TYR A 278 -6.82 -7.17 18.48
C TYR A 278 -8.07 -6.40 18.94
N VAL A 279 -7.98 -5.07 19.05
CA VAL A 279 -9.13 -4.22 19.40
C VAL A 279 -10.24 -4.33 18.35
N CYS A 280 -9.89 -4.32 17.07
CA CYS A 280 -10.87 -4.43 15.97
C CYS A 280 -11.57 -5.79 15.94
N ILE A 281 -10.87 -6.89 16.26
CA ILE A 281 -11.47 -8.23 16.41
C ILE A 281 -12.47 -8.26 17.57
N ARG A 282 -12.15 -7.62 18.70
CA ARG A 282 -13.10 -7.51 19.82
C ARG A 282 -14.37 -6.76 19.43
N ILE A 283 -14.23 -5.65 18.68
CA ILE A 283 -15.38 -4.89 18.15
C ILE A 283 -16.18 -5.75 17.16
N TYR A 284 -15.49 -6.44 16.25
CA TYR A 284 -16.12 -7.34 15.29
C TYR A 284 -16.98 -8.40 15.98
N ASN A 285 -16.39 -9.10 16.96
CA ASN A 285 -17.05 -10.15 17.71
C ASN A 285 -18.29 -9.64 18.46
N LYS A 286 -18.25 -8.40 18.94
CA LYS A 286 -19.37 -7.77 19.65
C LYS A 286 -20.49 -7.28 18.72
N CYS A 287 -20.14 -6.80 17.52
CA CYS A 287 -21.08 -6.05 16.67
C CYS A 287 -21.58 -6.82 15.44
N TYR A 288 -20.85 -7.84 14.97
CA TYR A 288 -21.06 -8.43 13.65
C TYR A 288 -20.95 -9.97 13.59
N LYS A 289 -20.54 -10.63 14.67
CA LYS A 289 -20.44 -12.11 14.70
C LYS A 289 -21.77 -12.80 14.44
N ASP A 290 -22.86 -12.18 14.87
CA ASP A 290 -24.21 -12.73 14.71
C ASP A 290 -24.67 -12.64 13.25
N GLU A 291 -24.34 -11.55 12.56
CA GLU A 291 -24.61 -11.38 11.13
C GLU A 291 -23.89 -12.44 10.28
N GLU A 292 -22.66 -12.82 10.64
CA GLU A 292 -21.94 -13.91 9.95
C GLU A 292 -22.63 -15.27 10.16
N ARG A 293 -23.06 -15.56 11.40
CA ARG A 293 -23.76 -16.81 11.73
C ARG A 293 -25.07 -16.96 10.97
N ASP A 294 -25.83 -15.87 10.83
CA ASP A 294 -27.10 -15.89 10.10
C ASP A 294 -26.90 -16.07 8.60
N LEU A 295 -25.84 -15.47 8.02
CA LEU A 295 -25.47 -15.68 6.62
C LEU A 295 -25.06 -17.12 6.32
N ASP A 296 -24.38 -17.80 7.24
CA ASP A 296 -23.97 -19.19 7.07
C ASP A 296 -25.16 -20.15 7.16
N LYS A 297 -26.11 -19.91 8.09
CA LYS A 297 -27.39 -20.64 8.14
C LYS A 297 -28.19 -20.49 6.85
N GLU A 298 -28.30 -19.26 6.32
CA GLU A 298 -29.02 -19.01 5.06
C GLU A 298 -28.41 -19.78 3.88
N LYS A 299 -27.07 -19.91 3.83
CA LYS A 299 -26.38 -20.69 2.80
C LYS A 299 -26.65 -22.19 2.97
N GLU A 300 -26.56 -22.73 4.18
CA GLU A 300 -26.86 -24.14 4.44
C GLU A 300 -28.29 -24.49 4.05
N ASP A 301 -29.25 -23.64 4.39
CA ASP A 301 -30.66 -23.87 4.07
C ASP A 301 -30.91 -23.82 2.56
N LYS A 302 -30.24 -22.92 1.81
CA LYS A 302 -30.30 -22.92 0.35
C LYS A 302 -29.71 -24.19 -0.25
N ILE A 303 -28.58 -24.68 0.26
CA ILE A 303 -27.95 -25.92 -0.20
C ILE A 303 -28.86 -27.12 0.10
N LYS A 304 -29.47 -27.18 1.30
CA LYS A 304 -30.45 -28.22 1.68
C LYS A 304 -31.68 -28.19 0.78
N LYS A 305 -32.21 -27.01 0.45
CA LYS A 305 -33.34 -26.86 -0.49
C LYS A 305 -32.98 -27.28 -1.92
N MET A 306 -31.79 -26.92 -2.41
CA MET A 306 -31.33 -27.35 -3.73
C MET A 306 -31.08 -28.86 -3.80
N THR A 307 -30.56 -29.49 -2.75
CA THR A 307 -30.35 -30.94 -2.69
C THR A 307 -31.66 -31.72 -2.53
N THR A 308 -32.65 -31.20 -1.82
CA THR A 308 -34.01 -31.81 -1.76
C THR A 308 -34.81 -31.61 -3.05
N ALA A 309 -34.68 -30.46 -3.72
CA ALA A 309 -35.30 -30.21 -5.03
C ALA A 309 -34.69 -31.06 -6.17
N LYS A 310 -33.47 -31.58 -5.97
CA LYS A 310 -32.80 -32.49 -6.90
C LYS A 310 -33.11 -33.97 -6.66
N LYS A 311 -34.12 -34.30 -5.83
CA LYS A 311 -34.69 -35.66 -5.83
C LYS A 311 -35.38 -35.88 -7.18
N ILE A 312 -34.69 -36.63 -8.04
CA ILE A 312 -35.22 -37.16 -9.31
C ILE A 312 -36.61 -37.74 -9.05
N PRO A 313 -37.66 -37.39 -9.83
CA PRO A 313 -38.96 -38.02 -9.68
C PRO A 313 -38.76 -39.54 -9.83
N ARG A 314 -39.14 -40.31 -8.81
CA ARG A 314 -39.22 -41.75 -8.94
C ARG A 314 -40.29 -42.02 -10.00
N PHE A 315 -39.88 -42.59 -11.13
CA PHE A 315 -40.78 -43.11 -12.14
C PHE A 315 -41.46 -44.37 -11.58
N ASP A 316 -42.41 -44.19 -10.67
CA ASP A 316 -43.15 -45.30 -10.06
C ASP A 316 -44.32 -45.80 -10.96
N ASN A 317 -44.42 -45.35 -12.22
CA ASN A 317 -45.50 -45.71 -13.15
C ASN A 317 -45.03 -46.02 -14.58
N LEU A 318 -44.03 -46.89 -14.73
CA LEU A 318 -43.68 -47.48 -16.05
C LEU A 318 -44.38 -48.83 -16.32
N SER A 319 -45.31 -49.27 -15.47
CA SER A 319 -46.05 -50.52 -15.67
C SER A 319 -47.37 -50.37 -16.42
N ASN A 320 -47.70 -49.17 -16.92
CA ASN A 320 -48.94 -48.89 -17.66
C ASN A 320 -48.71 -48.26 -19.06
N LEU A 321 -47.54 -48.50 -19.65
CA LEU A 321 -47.22 -48.20 -21.06
C LEU A 321 -46.82 -49.50 -21.76
#